data_AF-A0A1C4TVI5-F1
#
_entry.id   AF-A0A1C4TVI5-F1
#
_cell.length_a   1.000
_cell.length_b   1.000
_cell.length_c   1.000
_cell.angle_alpha   90.00
_cell.angle_beta   90.00
_cell.angle_gamma   90.00
#
_symmetry.space_group_name_H-M   'P 1'
#
loop_
_entity.id
_entity.type
_entity.pdbx_description
1 polymer ?
#
loop_
_entity_poly.entity_id
_entity_poly.type
_entity_poly.pdbx_seq_one_letter_code
_entity_poly.pdbx_strand_id
1 'polypeptide(L)'
;TSFGPPQKWHDLFAVGTEQPRVGDINGDGKDDIVTFTCNPDADVYAATSTGTTFTGTTVKWHDFFCLTGEFPYLGDANGDGKDDLIVFTKTTTNDVYVALSTGTTFAPSTKWHDYFGLPGETTL
;
A
#
# COMPACT_ATOMS: atom_id res chain seq x y z
N THR A 1 -9.25 25.10 -16.79
CA THR A 1 -8.14 25.18 -15.82
C THR A 1 -7.03 24.26 -16.30
N SER A 2 -5.77 24.65 -16.17
CA SER A 2 -4.61 23.83 -16.58
C SER A 2 -3.80 23.45 -15.34
N PHE A 3 -3.06 22.35 -15.43
CA PHE A 3 -2.09 21.99 -14.39
C PHE A 3 -0.90 22.96 -14.40
N GLY A 4 -0.33 23.21 -13.21
CA GLY A 4 0.93 23.92 -13.05
C GLY A 4 2.14 23.05 -13.42
N PRO A 5 3.37 23.60 -13.42
CA PRO A 5 4.58 22.82 -13.59
C PRO A 5 4.72 21.79 -12.47
N PRO A 6 5.30 20.60 -12.73
CA PRO A 6 5.52 19.60 -11.70
C PRO A 6 6.51 20.12 -10.65
N GLN A 7 6.31 19.69 -9.41
CA GLN A 7 7.26 19.92 -8.30
C GLN A 7 7.70 18.58 -7.73
N LYS A 8 8.95 18.52 -7.28
CA LYS A 8 9.52 17.34 -6.63
C LYS A 8 9.31 17.44 -5.12
N TRP A 9 8.66 16.45 -4.51
CA TRP A 9 8.30 16.43 -3.09
C TRP A 9 9.00 15.34 -2.27
N HIS A 10 9.73 14.43 -2.93
CA HIS A 10 10.53 13.39 -2.29
C HIS A 10 11.66 12.93 -3.22
N ASP A 11 12.75 12.42 -2.65
CA ASP A 11 13.90 11.87 -3.36
C ASP A 11 14.02 10.36 -3.09
N LEU A 12 14.20 9.57 -4.15
CA LEU A 12 14.47 8.13 -4.07
C LEU A 12 13.34 7.33 -3.38
N PHE A 13 12.16 7.34 -3.98
CA PHE A 13 11.01 6.52 -3.56
C PHE A 13 10.61 5.55 -4.67
N ALA A 14 10.22 4.32 -4.31
CA ALA A 14 9.86 3.26 -5.26
C ALA A 14 10.95 2.99 -6.31
N VAL A 15 12.15 2.65 -5.84
CA VAL A 15 13.32 2.47 -6.70
C VAL A 15 13.31 1.10 -7.39
N GLY A 16 13.76 1.03 -8.64
CA GLY A 16 13.88 -0.24 -9.36
C GLY A 16 12.52 -0.88 -9.65
N THR A 17 12.25 -2.04 -9.03
CA THR A 17 11.03 -2.83 -9.23
C THR A 17 10.02 -2.70 -8.09
N GLU A 18 10.31 -1.83 -7.11
CA GLU A 18 9.36 -1.54 -6.04
C GLU A 18 8.06 -0.94 -6.62
N GLN A 19 6.95 -1.19 -5.94
CA GLN A 19 5.63 -0.74 -6.39
C GLN A 19 5.11 0.41 -5.52
N PRO A 20 4.91 1.63 -6.06
CA PRO A 20 4.33 2.74 -5.30
C PRO A 20 2.80 2.68 -5.26
N ARG A 21 2.21 3.13 -4.15
CA ARG A 21 0.78 3.45 -3.98
C ARG A 21 0.63 4.79 -3.26
N VAL A 22 -0.55 5.37 -3.38
CA VAL A 22 -0.94 6.67 -2.84
C VAL A 22 -2.25 6.48 -2.09
N GLY A 23 -2.37 7.06 -0.89
CA GLY A 23 -3.55 6.95 -0.04
C GLY A 23 -3.35 7.60 1.33
N ASP A 24 -4.41 7.99 2.02
CA ASP A 24 -4.35 8.65 3.34
C ASP A 24 -4.12 7.62 4.45
N ILE A 25 -2.89 7.15 4.60
CA ILE A 25 -2.57 6.09 5.56
C ILE A 25 -2.48 6.62 7.00
N ASN A 26 -2.42 7.94 7.20
CA ASN A 26 -2.30 8.55 8.52
C ASN A 26 -3.62 9.14 9.06
N GLY A 27 -4.61 9.36 8.20
CA GLY A 27 -5.96 9.83 8.53
C GLY A 27 -6.05 11.35 8.70
N ASP A 28 -5.12 12.13 8.12
CA ASP A 28 -5.11 13.60 8.22
C ASP A 28 -5.84 14.30 7.06
N GLY A 29 -6.43 13.53 6.15
CA GLY A 29 -7.15 13.98 4.98
C GLY A 29 -6.26 14.31 3.78
N LYS A 30 -4.97 13.92 3.80
CA LYS A 30 -4.06 14.05 2.65
C LYS A 30 -3.51 12.69 2.27
N ASP A 31 -3.45 12.45 0.97
CA ASP A 31 -2.80 11.24 0.48
C ASP A 31 -1.30 11.26 0.77
N ASP A 32 -0.84 10.17 1.35
CA ASP A 32 0.55 9.80 1.61
C ASP A 32 1.09 8.89 0.49
N ILE A 33 2.35 8.49 0.59
CA ILE A 33 2.96 7.52 -0.34
C ILE A 33 3.48 6.29 0.39
N VAL A 34 3.27 5.13 -0.22
CA VAL A 34 3.75 3.82 0.23
C VAL A 34 4.46 3.12 -0.90
N THR A 35 5.59 2.46 -0.62
CA THR A 35 6.29 1.60 -1.58
C THR A 35 6.42 0.19 -1.03
N PHE A 36 6.14 -0.79 -1.87
CA PHE A 36 6.21 -2.22 -1.57
C PHE A 36 7.40 -2.81 -2.31
N THR A 37 8.29 -3.53 -1.62
CA THR A 37 9.47 -4.09 -2.29
C THR A 37 9.12 -5.23 -3.25
N CYS A 38 8.05 -5.98 -2.98
CA CYS A 38 7.56 -7.08 -3.82
C CYS A 38 8.67 -8.06 -4.22
N ASN A 39 9.55 -8.36 -3.25
CA ASN A 39 10.70 -9.24 -3.33
C ASN A 39 10.65 -10.24 -2.14
N PRO A 40 11.66 -11.11 -1.94
CA PRO A 40 11.64 -12.06 -0.82
C PRO A 40 11.59 -11.45 0.59
N ASP A 41 12.06 -10.20 0.75
CA ASP A 41 11.96 -9.49 2.03
C ASP A 41 10.55 -8.93 2.25
N ALA A 42 9.89 -8.51 1.15
CA ALA A 42 8.51 -8.00 1.14
C ALA A 42 8.29 -6.86 2.14
N ASP A 43 9.23 -5.93 2.24
CA ASP A 43 9.12 -4.78 3.14
C ASP A 43 8.20 -3.69 2.56
N VAL A 44 7.55 -2.94 3.46
CA VAL A 44 6.70 -1.80 3.10
C VAL A 44 7.22 -0.54 3.77
N TYR A 45 7.52 0.46 2.96
CA TYR A 45 8.00 1.76 3.42
C TYR A 45 6.99 2.85 3.10
N ALA A 46 6.90 3.84 3.98
CA ALA A 46 5.95 4.93 3.82
C ALA A 46 6.60 6.31 4.05
N ALA A 47 5.98 7.33 3.46
CA ALA A 47 6.27 8.73 3.73
C ALA A 47 4.97 9.53 3.76
N THR A 48 4.77 10.35 4.80
CA THR A 48 3.54 11.09 5.02
C THR A 48 3.59 12.50 4.44
N SER A 49 2.48 12.97 3.91
CA SER A 49 2.32 14.26 3.25
C SER A 49 2.08 15.38 4.25
N THR A 50 2.79 16.49 4.09
CA THR A 50 2.46 17.75 4.78
C THR A 50 1.57 18.66 3.92
N GLY A 51 1.19 18.21 2.72
CA GLY A 51 0.56 19.04 1.68
C GLY A 51 1.52 19.90 0.87
N THR A 52 2.82 19.82 1.16
CA THR A 52 3.88 20.56 0.44
C THR A 52 5.16 19.76 0.23
N THR A 53 5.36 18.70 1.02
CA THR A 53 6.45 17.72 0.90
C THR A 53 5.97 16.38 1.47
N PHE A 54 6.66 15.29 1.12
CA PHE A 54 6.56 14.05 1.88
C PHE A 54 7.65 14.01 2.95
N THR A 55 7.33 13.45 4.11
CA THR A 55 8.23 13.30 5.25
C THR A 55 8.41 11.83 5.59
N GLY A 56 9.61 11.46 6.02
CA GLY A 56 10.02 10.07 6.15
C GLY A 56 10.79 9.61 4.91
N THR A 57 12.04 9.22 5.11
CA THR A 57 12.87 8.61 4.09
C THR A 57 13.20 7.22 4.57
N THR A 58 12.89 6.20 3.76
CA THR A 58 13.15 4.79 4.09
C THR A 58 12.56 4.35 5.44
N VAL A 59 11.41 4.90 5.84
CA VAL A 59 10.74 4.53 7.09
C VAL A 59 9.89 3.29 6.85
N LYS A 60 10.33 2.16 7.40
CA LYS A 60 9.61 0.90 7.28
C LYS A 60 8.40 0.88 8.22
N TRP A 61 7.22 0.59 7.66
CA TRP A 61 5.94 0.56 8.39
C TRP A 61 5.31 -0.82 8.47
N HIS A 62 5.79 -1.79 7.67
CA HIS A 62 5.38 -3.18 7.78
C HIS A 62 6.46 -4.10 7.20
N ASP A 63 6.57 -5.29 7.75
CA ASP A 63 7.45 -6.36 7.27
C ASP A 63 6.62 -7.42 6.56
N PHE A 64 7.19 -8.07 5.53
CA PHE A 64 6.60 -9.26 4.92
C PHE A 64 5.16 -9.09 4.37
N PHE A 65 4.98 -8.12 3.47
CA PHE A 65 3.73 -7.81 2.77
C PHE A 65 4.01 -7.43 1.31
N CYS A 66 3.37 -8.11 0.36
CA CYS A 66 3.76 -8.18 -1.06
C CYS A 66 5.02 -9.02 -1.30
N LEU A 67 4.85 -10.32 -1.50
CA LEU A 67 5.87 -11.18 -2.10
C LEU A 67 5.92 -11.01 -3.63
N THR A 68 6.96 -11.55 -4.26
CA THR A 68 7.11 -11.55 -5.72
C THR A 68 5.88 -12.14 -6.42
N GLY A 69 5.25 -11.34 -7.29
CA GLY A 69 4.08 -11.75 -8.08
C GLY A 69 2.73 -11.36 -7.47
N GLU A 70 2.72 -10.96 -6.20
CA GLU A 70 1.54 -10.41 -5.54
C GLU A 70 1.23 -8.98 -6.04
N PHE A 71 0.02 -8.51 -5.70
CA PHE A 71 -0.47 -7.22 -6.17
C PHE A 71 -0.99 -6.39 -4.99
N PRO A 72 -0.22 -5.39 -4.51
CA PRO A 72 -0.58 -4.59 -3.36
C PRO A 72 -1.49 -3.41 -3.74
N TYR A 73 -2.31 -2.95 -2.81
CA TYR A 73 -3.23 -1.82 -2.89
C TYR A 73 -3.28 -1.08 -1.55
N LEU A 74 -3.83 0.14 -1.59
CA LEU A 74 -4.23 0.89 -0.42
C LEU A 74 -5.75 1.14 -0.48
N GLY A 75 -6.39 1.17 0.68
CA GLY A 75 -7.76 1.63 0.82
C GLY A 75 -8.30 1.42 2.23
N ASP A 76 -9.17 2.33 2.68
CA ASP A 76 -9.86 2.24 3.97
C ASP A 76 -10.83 1.05 4.00
N ALA A 77 -10.34 -0.10 4.47
CA ALA A 77 -11.07 -1.37 4.43
C ALA A 77 -11.96 -1.55 5.66
N ASN A 78 -11.68 -0.82 6.75
CA ASN A 78 -12.40 -0.93 8.01
C ASN A 78 -13.34 0.27 8.30
N GLY A 79 -13.27 1.34 7.50
CA GLY A 79 -14.08 2.55 7.60
C GLY A 79 -13.62 3.52 8.69
N ASP A 80 -12.37 3.47 9.12
CA ASP A 80 -11.82 4.33 10.18
C ASP A 80 -11.23 5.65 9.67
N GLY A 81 -11.26 5.87 8.35
CA GLY A 81 -10.74 7.06 7.70
C GLY A 81 -9.24 7.00 7.40
N LYS A 82 -8.59 5.84 7.51
CA LYS A 82 -7.20 5.62 7.10
C LYS A 82 -7.13 4.52 6.06
N ASP A 83 -6.31 4.72 5.05
CA ASP A 83 -6.07 3.68 4.05
C ASP A 83 -5.20 2.55 4.64
N ASP A 84 -5.70 1.32 4.53
CA ASP A 84 -5.05 0.09 4.97
C ASP A 84 -4.21 -0.54 3.85
N LEU A 85 -3.26 -1.42 4.19
CA LEU A 85 -2.61 -2.24 3.17
C LEU A 85 -3.52 -3.39 2.77
N ILE A 86 -3.64 -3.62 1.47
CA ILE A 86 -4.36 -4.77 0.90
C ILE A 86 -3.41 -5.47 -0.07
N VAL A 87 -3.33 -6.80 -0.04
CA VAL A 87 -2.59 -7.55 -1.06
C VAL A 87 -3.41 -8.70 -1.61
N PHE A 88 -3.40 -8.80 -2.94
CA PHE A 88 -3.93 -9.95 -3.67
C PHE A 88 -2.76 -10.89 -3.99
N THR A 89 -2.79 -12.09 -3.41
CA THR A 89 -1.66 -13.03 -3.50
C THR A 89 -1.43 -13.58 -4.91
N LYS A 90 -2.47 -13.63 -5.74
CA LYS A 90 -2.43 -14.15 -7.12
C LYS A 90 -1.81 -15.55 -7.24
N THR A 91 -1.98 -16.37 -6.19
CA THR A 91 -1.56 -17.77 -6.15
C THR A 91 -2.73 -18.70 -6.49
N THR A 92 -2.60 -20.01 -6.25
CA THR A 92 -3.70 -20.98 -6.45
C THR A 92 -4.94 -20.67 -5.63
N THR A 93 -4.80 -19.99 -4.49
CA THR A 93 -5.92 -19.61 -3.63
C THR A 93 -6.39 -18.19 -3.86
N ASN A 94 -5.67 -17.33 -4.61
CA ASN A 94 -6.01 -15.91 -4.78
C ASN A 94 -6.50 -15.24 -3.47
N ASP A 95 -5.80 -15.48 -2.37
CA ASP A 95 -6.16 -14.91 -1.06
C ASP A 95 -6.00 -13.39 -1.05
N VAL A 96 -6.77 -12.73 -0.17
CA VAL A 96 -6.69 -11.30 0.12
C VAL A 96 -6.29 -11.12 1.59
N TYR A 97 -5.15 -10.47 1.80
CA TYR A 97 -4.66 -10.11 3.13
C TYR A 97 -4.78 -8.60 3.34
N VAL A 98 -5.12 -8.21 4.56
CA VAL A 98 -5.26 -6.82 4.97
C VAL A 98 -4.43 -6.56 6.22
N ALA A 99 -3.66 -5.48 6.21
CA ALA A 99 -2.94 -4.97 7.38
C ALA A 99 -3.47 -3.57 7.69
N LEU A 100 -4.14 -3.43 8.84
CA LEU A 100 -4.83 -2.19 9.21
C LEU A 100 -3.84 -1.07 9.55
N SER A 101 -4.12 0.14 9.10
CA SER A 101 -3.32 1.30 9.50
C SER A 101 -3.59 1.70 10.95
N THR A 102 -2.51 1.98 11.68
CA THR A 102 -2.60 2.62 13.01
C THR A 102 -2.48 4.14 12.94
N GLY A 103 -2.09 4.68 11.77
CA GLY A 103 -1.75 6.07 11.54
C GLY A 103 -0.25 6.40 11.69
N THR A 104 0.56 5.45 12.17
CA THR A 104 2.04 5.60 12.25
C THR A 104 2.81 4.35 11.82
N THR A 105 2.12 3.22 11.66
CA THR A 105 2.60 1.92 11.19
C THR A 105 1.38 1.09 10.75
N PHE A 106 1.58 -0.06 10.11
CA PHE A 106 0.51 -1.03 9.88
C PHE A 106 0.55 -2.15 10.94
N ALA A 107 -0.63 -2.61 11.36
CA ALA A 107 -0.80 -3.77 12.24
C ALA A 107 -0.48 -5.07 11.48
N PRO A 108 -0.25 -6.20 12.18
CA PRO A 108 0.01 -7.47 11.52
C PRO A 108 -1.09 -7.84 10.50
N SER A 109 -0.67 -8.27 9.32
CA SER A 109 -1.60 -8.68 8.27
C SER A 109 -2.47 -9.87 8.68
N THR A 110 -3.72 -9.85 8.25
CA THR A 110 -4.69 -10.93 8.46
C THR A 110 -5.34 -11.32 7.15
N LYS A 111 -5.62 -12.61 6.94
CA LYS A 111 -6.35 -13.07 5.76
C LYS A 111 -7.83 -12.70 5.92
N TRP A 112 -8.35 -11.85 5.04
CA TRP A 112 -9.75 -11.41 5.08
C TRP A 112 -10.62 -12.15 4.08
N HIS A 113 -10.03 -12.66 3.00
CA HIS A 113 -10.73 -13.44 2.00
C HIS A 113 -9.81 -14.51 1.41
N ASP A 114 -10.39 -15.63 0.98
CA ASP A 114 -9.74 -16.66 0.19
C ASP A 114 -10.51 -16.99 -1.08
N TYR A 115 -9.83 -17.52 -2.09
CA TYR A 115 -10.42 -17.87 -3.39
C TYR A 115 -11.08 -16.68 -4.10
N PHE A 116 -10.42 -15.52 -4.11
CA PHE A 116 -10.98 -14.31 -4.73
C PHE A 116 -10.73 -14.27 -6.25
N GLY A 117 -11.77 -14.43 -7.07
CA GLY A 117 -11.69 -14.23 -8.52
C GLY A 117 -10.86 -15.30 -9.23
N LEU A 118 -11.08 -16.57 -8.87
CA LEU A 118 -10.39 -17.71 -9.50
C LEU A 118 -10.75 -17.85 -10.99
N PRO A 119 -9.86 -18.47 -11.81
CA PRO A 119 -10.20 -18.84 -13.18
C PRO A 119 -11.49 -19.67 -13.24
N GLY A 120 -12.54 -19.13 -13.87
CA GLY A 120 -13.84 -19.77 -14.01
C GLY A 120 -14.90 -19.33 -13.00
N GLU A 121 -14.57 -18.47 -12.03
CA GLU A 121 -15.59 -17.79 -11.24
C GLU A 121 -16.34 -16.77 -12.11
N THR A 122 -17.65 -16.92 -12.19
CA THR A 122 -18.51 -15.85 -12.70
C THR A 122 -18.70 -14.88 -11.54
N THR A 123 -17.98 -13.76 -11.56
CA THR A 123 -18.31 -12.63 -10.69
C THR A 123 -19.76 -12.25 -10.97
N LEU A 124 -20.65 -12.42 -9.99
CA LEU A 124 -22.05 -12.01 -10.10
C LEU A 124 -22.17 -10.50 -10.26
#